data_AF-A0A4V1M4Y4-F1
#
_entry.id   AF-A0A4V1M4Y4-F1
#
_cell.length_a   1.000
_cell.length_b   1.000
_cell.length_c   1.000
_cell.angle_alpha   90.00
_cell.angle_beta   90.00
_cell.angle_gamma   90.00
#
_symmetry.space_group_name_H-M   'P 1'
#
loop_
_entity.id
_entity.type
_entity.pdbx_description
1 polymer ?
#
loop_
_entity_poly.entity_id
_entity_poly.type
_entity_poly.pdbx_seq_one_letter_code
_entity_poly.pdbx_strand_id
1 'polypeptide(L)'
;MTEQPPVKRRRTQRACDNCRQQRIRCDYDGVNQDDRPRKARRHTTEEAEDLAQGVEPGYLGRSSLVNLVFAHCYQKSWKRRLSELDHEHDLYRDAFREGEPESGCLVGRMVPIDPAHGGTSACTFGKASAKLADKIGAQTILDDLLLKGRLHIIPFFPVVTVTESLGPQGPQEDYFRIWSVHNPDSAPPSAIPRVIRLILCAIPSLSRDVPPNIRKSVLNTVQGLLTGPEMSRISSPTLSNVQVLILLSLADELHAWDARGAESMAWRRIGTGLRMALELGLHRAVSSKVVPRPQRHRRQRVWGACVFADRWLSLRLGQPHTINLADADAPPPFPYPDHIDPAQSSTVVPSFQLFCELTRLSEFLGKACNLVCTPSWLERADDVSLLLWQNNFETWLEALPTDWRYDLRCLTEASQVLNTLVVTVMFTFYQSLIWPIRPIPSHITFRPPQRRKQDLIRRSQEVIIWAEGSGQFYIDTLSFIPYAVACCTLIQVKIYDETESLSTLQWLDRGIAVLASWADVETTNSQFRQGRQNLVEMLKVLRPVDPPVLSDPFEIFGPEFQLE
;
A
#
# COMPACT_ATOMS: atom_id res chain seq x y z
N MET A 1 0.75 -41.05 29.36
CA MET A 1 1.55 -39.84 29.62
C MET A 1 3.01 -40.27 29.73
N THR A 2 3.76 -40.17 28.64
CA THR A 2 5.21 -40.44 28.61
C THR A 2 5.88 -39.09 28.44
N GLU A 3 6.34 -38.51 29.55
CA GLU A 3 7.16 -37.30 29.54
C GLU A 3 8.47 -37.60 28.83
N GLN A 4 8.75 -36.87 27.75
CA GLN A 4 10.09 -36.87 27.16
C GLN A 4 11.07 -36.26 28.18
N PRO A 5 12.28 -36.83 28.33
CA PRO A 5 13.27 -36.25 29.22
C PRO A 5 13.68 -34.85 28.71
N PRO A 6 13.99 -33.91 29.61
CA PRO A 6 14.39 -32.56 29.22
C PRO A 6 15.64 -32.63 28.35
N VAL A 7 15.61 -31.90 27.22
CA VAL A 7 16.75 -31.77 26.31
C VAL A 7 17.99 -31.35 27.12
N LYS A 8 19.03 -32.19 27.14
CA LYS A 8 20.30 -31.86 27.79
C LYS A 8 20.88 -30.62 27.12
N ARG A 9 20.85 -29.49 27.83
CA ARG A 9 21.39 -28.20 27.38
C ARG A 9 22.88 -28.34 27.02
N ARG A 10 23.26 -27.88 25.82
CA ARG A 10 24.67 -27.81 25.39
C ARG A 10 25.39 -26.71 26.19
N ARG A 11 26.64 -26.99 26.55
CA ARG A 11 27.48 -26.09 27.35
C ARG A 11 28.19 -25.14 26.38
N THR A 12 27.81 -23.86 26.40
CA THR A 12 28.44 -22.82 25.60
C THR A 12 29.91 -22.67 25.97
N GLN A 13 30.82 -22.67 24.98
CA GLN A 13 32.27 -22.61 25.23
C GLN A 13 32.74 -21.24 25.75
N ARG A 14 31.99 -20.17 25.44
CA ARG A 14 32.31 -18.81 25.89
C ARG A 14 31.03 -17.99 26.07
N ALA A 15 30.86 -17.37 27.24
CA ALA A 15 29.80 -16.40 27.47
C ALA A 15 30.07 -15.10 26.69
N CYS A 16 29.04 -14.51 26.07
CA CYS A 16 29.14 -13.21 25.39
C CYS A 16 29.43 -12.08 26.39
N ASP A 17 29.93 -10.94 25.89
CA ASP A 17 30.40 -9.85 26.75
C ASP A 17 29.28 -9.23 27.60
N ASN A 18 28.04 -9.20 27.09
CA ASN A 18 26.88 -8.73 27.85
C ASN A 18 26.57 -9.65 29.05
N CYS A 19 26.48 -10.97 28.82
CA CYS A 19 26.24 -11.93 29.90
C CYS A 19 27.38 -11.96 30.93
N ARG A 20 28.63 -11.75 30.49
CA ARG A 20 29.78 -11.60 31.39
C ARG A 20 29.67 -10.36 32.27
N GLN A 21 29.31 -9.22 31.69
CA GLN A 21 29.13 -7.97 32.45
C GLN A 21 27.99 -8.07 33.46
N GLN A 22 26.90 -8.74 33.10
CA GLN A 22 25.72 -8.91 33.94
C GLN A 22 25.80 -10.10 34.91
N ARG A 23 26.90 -10.87 34.89
CA ARG A 23 27.12 -12.10 35.69
C ARG A 23 25.99 -13.15 35.58
N ILE A 24 25.30 -13.18 34.44
CA ILE A 24 24.26 -14.16 34.14
C ILE A 24 24.81 -15.26 33.22
N ARG A 25 24.19 -16.46 33.28
CA ARG A 25 24.62 -17.60 32.47
C ARG A 25 24.23 -17.38 31.00
N CYS A 26 25.18 -17.56 30.10
CA CYS A 26 24.98 -17.29 28.67
C CYS A 26 24.55 -18.57 27.94
N ASP A 27 23.34 -18.55 27.37
CA ASP A 27 22.77 -19.67 26.59
C ASP A 27 23.09 -19.59 25.08
N TYR A 28 24.03 -18.72 24.68
CA TYR A 28 24.39 -18.48 23.28
C TYR A 28 25.36 -19.52 22.71
N ASP A 29 24.88 -20.43 21.85
CA ASP A 29 25.72 -21.35 21.06
C ASP A 29 26.27 -20.59 19.85
N GLY A 30 27.53 -20.14 19.95
CA GLY A 30 28.20 -19.19 19.06
C GLY A 30 28.42 -19.59 17.59
N VAL A 31 27.36 -19.97 16.87
CA VAL A 31 27.41 -20.35 15.44
C VAL A 31 27.02 -19.20 14.50
N ASN A 32 26.27 -18.19 14.95
CA ASN A 32 25.96 -17.01 14.13
C ASN A 32 26.85 -15.84 14.55
N GLN A 33 27.80 -15.48 13.69
CA GLN A 33 28.51 -14.21 13.78
C GLN A 33 27.58 -13.12 13.25
N ASP A 34 27.14 -12.25 14.14
CA ASP A 34 26.72 -10.91 13.78
C ASP A 34 27.59 -9.95 14.61
N ASP A 35 28.79 -9.66 14.09
CA ASP A 35 29.83 -8.80 14.69
C ASP A 35 29.45 -7.30 14.59
N ARG A 36 28.20 -6.96 14.91
CA ARG A 36 27.79 -5.57 14.96
C ARG A 36 28.12 -4.96 16.32
N PRO A 37 28.86 -3.85 16.37
CA PRO A 37 29.12 -3.15 17.61
C PRO A 37 27.81 -2.51 18.08
N ARG A 38 27.16 -3.11 19.08
CA ARG A 38 26.17 -2.40 19.91
C ARG A 38 26.92 -1.28 20.63
N LYS A 39 26.91 -0.06 20.07
CA LYS A 39 27.39 1.14 20.74
C LYS A 39 26.47 1.44 21.92
N ALA A 40 26.74 0.83 23.07
CA ALA A 40 26.21 1.30 24.34
C ALA A 40 26.94 2.61 24.69
N ARG A 41 26.28 3.75 24.49
CA ARG A 41 26.69 5.01 25.12
C ARG A 41 26.39 4.89 26.61
N ARG A 42 27.44 4.77 27.42
CA ARG A 42 27.36 4.96 28.88
C ARG A 42 27.16 6.45 29.16
N HIS A 43 25.94 6.83 29.53
CA HIS A 43 25.64 7.87 30.51
C HIS A 43 24.26 7.56 31.08
N THR A 44 24.19 7.24 32.36
CA THR A 44 22.95 6.95 33.10
C THR A 44 22.26 8.27 33.46
N THR A 45 21.34 8.68 32.60
CA THR A 45 20.24 9.63 32.89
C THR A 45 18.93 8.83 32.88
N GLU A 46 17.86 9.31 33.51
CA GLU A 46 16.52 8.68 33.41
C GLU A 46 16.10 8.49 31.94
N GLU A 47 16.44 9.45 31.07
CA GLU A 47 16.27 9.35 29.61
C GLU A 47 17.02 8.16 28.99
N ALA A 48 18.19 7.79 29.52
CA ALA A 48 18.96 6.63 29.04
C ALA A 48 18.36 5.30 29.48
N GLU A 49 17.63 5.27 30.61
CA GLU A 49 16.86 4.11 31.06
C GLU A 49 15.56 3.96 30.26
N ASP A 50 14.89 5.06 29.93
CA ASP A 50 13.75 5.07 28.99
C ASP A 50 14.19 4.65 27.57
N LEU A 51 15.39 5.05 27.14
CA LEU A 51 16.02 4.59 25.89
C LEU A 51 16.57 3.14 26.00
N ALA A 52 16.78 2.60 27.21
CA ALA A 52 17.32 1.25 27.42
C ALA A 52 16.30 0.15 27.10
N GLN A 53 14.99 0.47 27.04
CA GLN A 53 13.99 -0.42 26.43
C GLN A 53 14.20 -0.63 24.91
N GLY A 54 15.18 0.06 24.31
CA GLY A 54 15.73 -0.28 23.00
C GLY A 54 14.80 0.02 21.82
N VAL A 55 15.40 0.14 20.65
CA VAL A 55 14.64 0.20 19.40
C VAL A 55 14.44 -1.24 18.91
N GLU A 56 13.24 -1.77 19.07
CA GLU A 56 12.86 -3.07 18.50
C GLU A 56 12.84 -3.01 16.96
N PRO A 57 13.29 -4.06 16.25
CA PRO A 57 13.22 -4.12 14.80
C PRO A 57 11.76 -4.05 14.32
N GLY A 58 11.56 -3.51 13.12
CA GLY A 58 10.29 -3.55 12.42
C GLY A 58 9.98 -4.96 11.92
N TYR A 59 8.70 -5.21 11.62
CA TYR A 59 8.24 -6.47 11.03
C TYR A 59 7.66 -6.22 9.64
N LEU A 60 8.15 -6.97 8.66
CA LEU A 60 7.56 -7.12 7.34
C LEU A 60 7.11 -8.56 7.17
N GLY A 61 5.82 -8.79 6.92
CA GLY A 61 5.31 -10.15 6.72
C GLY A 61 5.41 -10.61 5.26
N ARG A 62 4.98 -11.85 5.00
CA ARG A 62 5.21 -12.59 3.75
C ARG A 62 4.81 -11.86 2.47
N SER A 63 3.70 -11.12 2.47
CA SER A 63 3.24 -10.40 1.28
C SER A 63 3.97 -9.08 1.04
N SER A 64 4.88 -8.65 1.91
CA SER A 64 5.72 -7.50 1.59
C SER A 64 6.60 -7.81 0.39
N LEU A 65 6.89 -6.81 -0.45
CA LEU A 65 7.74 -7.01 -1.64
C LEU A 65 9.11 -7.60 -1.27
N VAL A 66 9.66 -7.18 -0.13
CA VAL A 66 10.92 -7.68 0.40
C VAL A 66 10.86 -9.20 0.60
N ASN A 67 9.76 -9.73 1.13
CA ASN A 67 9.59 -11.17 1.30
C ASN A 67 9.19 -11.88 0.01
N LEU A 68 8.35 -11.29 -0.83
CA LEU A 68 7.95 -11.89 -2.12
C LEU A 68 9.15 -12.12 -3.05
N VAL A 69 10.06 -11.14 -3.16
CA VAL A 69 11.29 -11.27 -3.94
C VAL A 69 12.20 -12.36 -3.35
N PHE A 70 12.36 -12.38 -2.03
CA PHE A 70 13.19 -13.39 -1.36
C PHE A 70 12.64 -14.80 -1.52
N ALA A 71 11.33 -14.97 -1.35
CA ALA A 71 10.64 -16.24 -1.47
C ALA A 71 10.81 -16.83 -2.88
N HIS A 72 10.90 -15.99 -3.91
CA HIS A 72 11.27 -16.42 -5.25
C HIS A 72 12.73 -16.92 -5.32
N CYS A 73 13.67 -16.15 -4.78
CA CYS A 73 15.09 -16.49 -4.86
C CYS A 73 15.51 -17.68 -3.98
N TYR A 74 14.77 -17.98 -2.91
CA TYR A 74 15.08 -19.07 -1.98
C TYR A 74 15.22 -20.42 -2.68
N GLN A 75 14.47 -20.64 -3.77
CA GLN A 75 14.50 -21.88 -4.56
C GLN A 75 15.72 -21.99 -5.49
N LYS A 76 16.60 -20.98 -5.54
CA LYS A 76 17.70 -20.86 -6.52
C LYS A 76 19.04 -20.55 -5.84
N SER A 77 20.13 -20.65 -6.61
CA SER A 77 21.52 -20.38 -6.17
C SER A 77 21.82 -18.89 -5.86
N TRP A 78 20.82 -18.01 -5.86
CA TRP A 78 20.94 -16.56 -5.60
C TRP A 78 21.21 -16.19 -4.14
N LYS A 79 21.26 -17.17 -3.24
CA LYS A 79 21.43 -16.99 -1.78
C LYS A 79 22.59 -16.06 -1.44
N ARG A 80 23.70 -16.11 -2.19
CA ARG A 80 24.88 -15.26 -1.97
C ARG A 80 24.62 -13.78 -2.26
N ARG A 81 24.05 -13.45 -3.43
CA ARG A 81 23.70 -12.07 -3.83
C ARG A 81 22.71 -11.43 -2.86
N LEU A 82 21.77 -12.23 -2.33
CA LEU A 82 20.79 -11.75 -1.35
C LEU A 82 21.38 -11.57 0.05
N SER A 83 22.31 -12.43 0.48
CA SER A 83 22.94 -12.30 1.80
C SER A 83 23.72 -10.98 1.91
N GLU A 84 24.33 -10.54 0.82
CA GLU A 84 25.02 -9.23 0.74
C GLU A 84 24.03 -8.07 0.87
N LEU A 85 22.91 -8.11 0.14
CA LEU A 85 21.85 -7.09 0.24
C LEU A 85 21.15 -7.08 1.61
N ASP A 86 20.94 -8.25 2.21
CA ASP A 86 20.32 -8.36 3.53
C ASP A 86 21.21 -7.74 4.61
N HIS A 87 22.54 -7.92 4.50
CA HIS A 87 23.50 -7.24 5.37
C HIS A 87 23.51 -5.72 5.12
N GLU A 88 23.50 -5.29 3.86
CA GLU A 88 23.50 -3.87 3.49
C GLU A 88 22.25 -3.12 3.96
N HIS A 89 21.10 -3.80 3.98
CA HIS A 89 19.80 -3.21 4.28
C HIS A 89 19.21 -3.59 5.66
N ASP A 90 20.02 -4.22 6.51
CA ASP A 90 19.65 -4.64 7.88
C ASP A 90 18.36 -5.50 7.91
N LEU A 91 18.30 -6.51 7.03
CA LEU A 91 17.18 -7.43 6.88
C LEU A 91 17.50 -8.79 7.55
N TYR A 92 16.58 -9.28 8.37
CA TYR A 92 16.75 -10.53 9.13
C TYR A 92 15.61 -11.51 8.82
N ARG A 93 15.84 -12.35 7.82
CA ARG A 93 14.80 -13.22 7.23
C ARG A 93 14.58 -14.54 7.99
N ASP A 94 15.57 -14.99 8.75
CA ASP A 94 15.49 -16.20 9.57
C ASP A 94 15.17 -15.89 11.06
N ALA A 95 14.68 -14.69 11.35
CA ALA A 95 14.48 -14.23 12.73
C ALA A 95 13.38 -14.98 13.50
N PHE A 96 12.44 -15.61 12.80
CA PHE A 96 11.29 -16.29 13.44
C PHE A 96 11.44 -17.81 13.48
N ARG A 97 11.87 -18.41 12.36
CA ARG A 97 12.11 -19.85 12.24
C ARG A 97 13.21 -20.09 11.20
N GLU A 98 14.25 -20.79 11.62
CA GLU A 98 15.40 -21.10 10.76
C GLU A 98 14.99 -21.99 9.58
N GLY A 99 15.33 -21.58 8.36
CA GLY A 99 14.99 -22.33 7.14
C GLY A 99 13.53 -22.16 6.70
N GLU A 100 12.78 -21.21 7.29
CA GLU A 100 11.40 -20.94 6.95
C GLU A 100 11.23 -19.57 6.25
N PRO A 101 11.38 -19.50 4.90
CA PRO A 101 11.45 -18.23 4.16
C PRO A 101 10.15 -17.40 4.14
N GLU A 102 9.06 -17.91 4.70
CA GLU A 102 7.73 -17.29 4.66
C GLU A 102 7.26 -16.75 6.01
N SER A 103 8.09 -16.86 7.05
CA SER A 103 7.74 -16.40 8.40
C SER A 103 7.72 -14.87 8.55
N GLY A 104 8.21 -14.15 7.54
CA GLY A 104 8.41 -12.72 7.53
C GLY A 104 9.87 -12.37 7.79
N CYS A 105 10.15 -11.07 7.84
CA CYS A 105 11.49 -10.54 7.99
C CYS A 105 11.45 -9.46 9.07
N LEU A 106 12.38 -9.54 10.03
CA LEU A 106 12.65 -8.39 10.88
C LEU A 106 13.52 -7.41 10.11
N VAL A 107 13.31 -6.13 10.32
CA VAL A 107 14.06 -5.07 9.65
C VAL A 107 14.60 -4.13 10.71
N GLY A 108 15.89 -3.83 10.64
CA GLY A 108 16.51 -2.84 11.50
C GLY A 108 15.77 -1.52 11.44
N ARG A 109 15.53 -0.91 12.61
CA ARG A 109 15.03 0.47 12.66
C ARG A 109 16.21 1.40 12.81
N MET A 110 16.28 2.39 11.93
CA MET A 110 17.16 3.53 12.18
C MET A 110 16.65 4.25 13.42
N VAL A 111 17.55 4.61 14.33
CA VAL A 111 17.25 5.59 15.37
C VAL A 111 16.75 6.83 14.63
N PRO A 112 15.55 7.35 14.91
CA PRO A 112 15.08 8.58 14.29
C PRO A 112 16.19 9.62 14.48
N ILE A 113 16.79 10.06 13.38
CA ILE A 113 17.63 11.25 13.46
C ILE A 113 16.64 12.33 13.80
N ASP A 114 16.72 12.85 15.03
CA ASP A 114 15.94 14.01 15.44
C ASP A 114 16.03 14.99 14.29
N PRO A 115 14.91 15.30 13.60
CA PRO A 115 14.97 16.29 12.55
C PRO A 115 15.58 17.51 13.23
N ALA A 116 16.73 17.97 12.72
CA ALA A 116 17.40 19.15 13.23
C ALA A 116 16.28 20.16 13.46
N HIS A 117 16.05 20.50 14.74
CA HIS A 117 14.85 21.20 15.19
C HIS A 117 14.84 22.58 14.54
N GLY A 118 14.46 22.65 13.27
CA GLY A 118 14.11 23.87 12.59
C GLY A 118 12.79 24.26 13.22
N GLY A 119 12.88 25.02 14.31
CA GLY A 119 11.78 25.34 15.22
C GLY A 119 10.48 25.47 14.46
N THR A 120 9.65 24.42 14.53
CA THR A 120 8.31 24.45 13.98
C THR A 120 7.49 25.30 14.93
N SER A 121 7.63 26.63 14.77
CA SER A 121 6.70 27.60 15.33
C SER A 121 5.29 27.07 15.09
N ALA A 122 4.50 26.92 16.16
CA ALA A 122 3.14 26.38 16.13
C ALA A 122 2.30 27.12 15.08
N CYS A 123 2.30 26.59 13.85
CA CYS A 123 1.73 27.22 12.69
C CYS A 123 0.38 26.55 12.42
N THR A 124 -0.70 27.27 12.67
CA THR A 124 -2.05 26.80 12.33
C THR A 124 -2.17 26.53 10.82
N PHE A 125 -3.02 25.59 10.42
CA PHE A 125 -3.24 25.21 9.01
C PHE A 125 -3.41 26.40 8.05
N GLY A 126 -4.21 27.41 8.42
CA GLY A 126 -4.43 28.59 7.58
C GLY A 126 -3.15 29.39 7.30
N LYS A 127 -2.31 29.57 8.32
CA LYS A 127 -1.01 30.23 8.19
C LYS A 127 0.00 29.39 7.42
N ALA A 128 -0.07 28.06 7.55
CA ALA A 128 0.80 27.14 6.81
C ALA A 128 0.53 27.19 5.31
N SER A 129 -0.75 27.22 4.89
CA SER A 129 -1.12 27.35 3.48
C SER A 129 -0.66 28.67 2.86
N ALA A 130 -0.84 29.80 3.57
CA ALA A 130 -0.40 31.11 3.09
C ALA A 130 1.13 31.16 2.96
N LYS A 131 1.86 30.73 4.00
CA LYS A 131 3.33 30.63 3.95
C LYS A 131 3.83 29.71 2.85
N LEU A 132 3.09 28.64 2.55
CA LEU A 132 3.43 27.72 1.47
C LEU A 132 3.24 28.38 0.10
N ALA A 133 2.15 29.12 -0.09
CA ALA A 133 1.92 29.90 -1.31
C ALA A 133 3.04 30.92 -1.53
N ASP A 134 3.44 31.64 -0.47
CA ASP A 134 4.56 32.59 -0.51
C ASP A 134 5.89 31.90 -0.87
N LYS A 135 6.15 30.72 -0.29
CA LYS A 135 7.38 29.94 -0.56
C LYS A 135 7.45 29.36 -1.97
N ILE A 136 6.32 28.90 -2.49
CA ILE A 136 6.22 28.33 -3.85
C ILE A 136 6.18 29.47 -4.89
N GLY A 137 5.83 30.68 -4.48
CA GLY A 137 5.84 31.88 -5.31
C GLY A 137 4.51 32.17 -6.01
N ALA A 138 3.51 31.28 -5.93
CA ALA A 138 2.19 31.52 -6.48
C ALA A 138 1.09 30.65 -5.84
N GLN A 139 -0.03 31.29 -5.49
CA GLN A 139 -1.25 30.60 -5.04
C GLN A 139 -1.86 29.72 -6.14
N THR A 140 -1.70 30.13 -7.41
CA THR A 140 -2.20 29.40 -8.59
C THR A 140 -1.62 27.99 -8.71
N ILE A 141 -0.39 27.76 -8.23
CA ILE A 141 0.23 26.42 -8.22
C ILE A 141 -0.49 25.51 -7.23
N LEU A 142 -0.84 26.01 -6.04
CA LEU A 142 -1.62 25.24 -5.07
C LEU A 142 -3.04 24.96 -5.58
N ASP A 143 -3.62 25.92 -6.30
CA ASP A 143 -4.95 25.76 -6.90
C ASP A 143 -4.92 24.72 -8.04
N ASP A 144 -3.87 24.68 -8.88
CA ASP A 144 -3.66 23.63 -9.89
C ASP A 144 -3.47 22.25 -9.25
N LEU A 145 -2.65 22.14 -8.20
CA LEU A 145 -2.48 20.89 -7.46
C LEU A 145 -3.80 20.43 -6.81
N LEU A 146 -4.57 21.36 -6.24
CA LEU A 146 -5.88 21.04 -5.67
C LEU A 146 -6.86 20.59 -6.76
N LEU A 147 -6.81 21.20 -7.94
CA LEU A 147 -7.60 20.78 -9.09
C LEU A 147 -7.23 19.36 -9.52
N LYS A 148 -5.93 19.05 -9.64
CA LYS A 148 -5.46 17.68 -9.90
C LYS A 148 -5.93 16.69 -8.83
N GLY A 149 -5.93 17.09 -7.56
CA GLY A 149 -6.48 16.28 -6.46
C GLY A 149 -7.98 15.99 -6.63
N ARG A 150 -8.76 16.99 -7.06
CA ARG A 150 -10.20 16.83 -7.32
C ARG A 150 -10.51 15.99 -8.55
N LEU A 151 -9.65 16.04 -9.57
CA LEU A 151 -9.82 15.27 -10.79
C LEU A 151 -9.33 13.83 -10.62
N HIS A 152 -8.14 13.60 -10.09
CA HIS A 152 -7.55 12.26 -10.11
C HIS A 152 -7.67 11.48 -8.78
N ILE A 153 -7.73 12.18 -7.64
CA ILE A 153 -7.70 11.52 -6.32
C ILE A 153 -9.11 11.29 -5.78
N ILE A 154 -9.95 12.32 -5.76
CA ILE A 154 -11.33 12.21 -5.24
C ILE A 154 -12.17 11.15 -5.98
N PRO A 155 -12.16 11.06 -7.32
CA PRO A 155 -13.00 10.08 -8.03
C PRO A 155 -12.56 8.65 -7.80
N PHE A 156 -11.25 8.43 -7.62
CA PHE A 156 -10.70 7.12 -7.27
C PHE A 156 -10.97 6.75 -5.80
N PHE A 157 -10.72 7.69 -4.87
CA PHE A 157 -10.84 7.49 -3.43
C PHE A 157 -11.71 8.56 -2.76
N PRO A 158 -13.06 8.49 -2.93
CA PRO A 158 -14.03 9.50 -2.50
C PRO A 158 -14.31 9.46 -0.99
N VAL A 159 -13.27 9.32 -0.17
CA VAL A 159 -13.34 9.52 1.29
C VAL A 159 -13.72 10.98 1.61
N VAL A 160 -13.40 11.91 0.70
CA VAL A 160 -13.81 13.32 0.69
C VAL A 160 -14.43 13.62 -0.69
N THR A 161 -15.50 14.41 -0.74
CA THR A 161 -16.14 14.86 -2.00
C THR A 161 -15.52 16.15 -2.54
N VAL A 162 -15.77 16.45 -3.83
CA VAL A 162 -15.33 17.73 -4.42
C VAL A 162 -15.92 18.91 -3.64
N THR A 163 -17.21 18.84 -3.30
CA THR A 163 -17.90 19.83 -2.46
C THR A 163 -17.23 20.03 -1.10
N GLU A 164 -16.81 18.94 -0.47
CA GLU A 164 -16.08 18.94 0.80
C GLU A 164 -14.68 19.57 0.70
N SER A 165 -14.06 19.50 -0.47
CA SER A 165 -12.75 20.10 -0.74
C SER A 165 -12.80 21.60 -1.06
N LEU A 166 -14.00 22.19 -1.16
CA LEU A 166 -14.17 23.61 -1.43
C LEU A 166 -13.68 24.46 -0.25
N GLY A 167 -13.23 25.68 -0.57
CA GLY A 167 -12.86 26.65 0.45
C GLY A 167 -14.11 27.28 1.10
N PRO A 168 -13.93 28.16 2.11
CA PRO A 168 -15.02 28.91 2.70
C PRO A 168 -15.79 29.79 1.69
N GLN A 169 -15.18 30.09 0.53
CA GLN A 169 -15.79 30.83 -0.56
C GLN A 169 -16.77 29.99 -1.41
N GLY A 170 -16.91 28.69 -1.14
CA GLY A 170 -17.79 27.81 -1.91
C GLY A 170 -17.30 27.53 -3.34
N PRO A 171 -18.19 27.06 -4.24
CA PRO A 171 -17.85 26.80 -5.63
C PRO A 171 -17.57 28.12 -6.37
N GLN A 172 -16.51 28.14 -7.17
CA GLN A 172 -16.10 29.28 -8.00
C GLN A 172 -16.47 29.04 -9.47
N GLU A 173 -16.28 30.02 -10.35
CA GLU A 173 -16.59 29.87 -11.79
C GLU A 173 -15.90 28.64 -12.41
N ASP A 174 -14.63 28.39 -12.06
CA ASP A 174 -13.89 27.21 -12.54
C ASP A 174 -14.47 25.87 -12.04
N TYR A 175 -15.17 25.87 -10.91
CA TYR A 175 -15.90 24.68 -10.48
C TYR A 175 -17.01 24.36 -11.49
N PHE A 176 -17.83 25.35 -11.85
CA PHE A 176 -18.96 25.14 -12.76
C PHE A 176 -18.53 24.85 -14.19
N ARG A 177 -17.32 25.28 -14.58
CA ARG A 177 -16.71 24.86 -15.84
C ARG A 177 -16.51 23.36 -15.93
N ILE A 178 -16.17 22.70 -14.82
CA ILE A 178 -15.81 21.26 -14.77
C ILE A 178 -16.98 20.40 -14.28
N TRP A 179 -17.61 20.81 -13.18
CA TRP A 179 -18.73 20.13 -12.54
C TRP A 179 -20.02 20.89 -12.80
N SER A 180 -20.90 20.30 -13.60
CA SER A 180 -22.18 20.89 -14.03
C SER A 180 -23.22 21.00 -12.91
N VAL A 181 -23.02 20.28 -11.79
CA VAL A 181 -23.98 20.20 -10.69
C VAL A 181 -23.30 20.46 -9.35
N HIS A 182 -23.90 21.33 -8.55
CA HIS A 182 -23.59 21.50 -7.13
C HIS A 182 -24.88 21.37 -6.33
N ASN A 183 -24.94 20.41 -5.42
CA ASN A 183 -26.07 20.26 -4.51
C ASN A 183 -25.61 20.46 -3.05
N PRO A 184 -26.10 21.49 -2.34
CA PRO A 184 -25.76 21.77 -0.95
C PRO A 184 -26.03 20.58 0.00
N ASP A 185 -27.03 19.75 -0.29
CA ASP A 185 -27.34 18.57 0.54
C ASP A 185 -26.28 17.47 0.41
N SER A 186 -25.41 17.55 -0.60
CA SER A 186 -24.21 16.69 -0.70
C SER A 186 -23.05 17.21 0.13
N ALA A 187 -23.07 18.49 0.54
CA ALA A 187 -22.06 19.08 1.39
C ALA A 187 -22.25 18.61 2.86
N PRO A 188 -21.19 18.57 3.68
CA PRO A 188 -21.35 18.32 5.11
C PRO A 188 -22.10 19.46 5.80
N PRO A 189 -22.82 19.17 6.89
CA PRO A 189 -23.16 20.20 7.86
C PRO A 189 -21.92 20.69 8.64
N SER A 190 -20.85 19.89 8.72
CA SER A 190 -19.64 20.17 9.49
C SER A 190 -18.44 20.54 8.61
N ALA A 191 -17.80 21.67 8.88
CA ALA A 191 -16.60 22.08 8.17
C ALA A 191 -15.47 21.04 8.30
N ILE A 192 -14.87 20.69 7.18
CA ILE A 192 -13.73 19.76 7.16
C ILE A 192 -12.45 20.46 7.64
N PRO A 193 -11.55 19.73 8.35
CA PRO A 193 -10.23 20.23 8.69
C PRO A 193 -9.51 20.79 7.47
N ARG A 194 -9.01 22.03 7.58
CA ARG A 194 -8.32 22.73 6.49
C ARG A 194 -7.11 21.95 5.94
N VAL A 195 -6.55 21.02 6.72
CA VAL A 195 -5.48 20.11 6.30
C VAL A 195 -5.86 19.24 5.11
N ILE A 196 -7.13 18.88 4.94
CA ILE A 196 -7.57 18.04 3.82
C ILE A 196 -7.21 18.69 2.48
N ARG A 197 -7.36 20.01 2.35
CA ARG A 197 -6.98 20.71 1.11
C ARG A 197 -5.49 20.61 0.84
N LEU A 198 -4.65 20.73 1.87
CA LEU A 198 -3.20 20.56 1.73
C LEU A 198 -2.83 19.12 1.40
N ILE A 199 -3.50 18.12 1.97
CA ILE A 199 -3.31 16.70 1.62
C ILE A 199 -3.71 16.45 0.15
N LEU A 200 -4.83 17.02 -0.29
CA LEU A 200 -5.29 16.95 -1.69
C LEU A 200 -4.36 17.69 -2.66
N CYS A 201 -3.57 18.66 -2.21
CA CYS A 201 -2.45 19.22 -2.99
C CYS A 201 -1.20 18.33 -2.92
N ALA A 202 -0.93 17.73 -1.77
CA ALA A 202 0.29 16.97 -1.50
C ALA A 202 0.36 15.66 -2.27
N ILE A 203 -0.75 14.93 -2.41
CA ILE A 203 -0.77 13.67 -3.16
C ILE A 203 -0.41 13.93 -4.64
N PRO A 204 -1.07 14.83 -5.39
CA PRO A 204 -0.67 15.16 -6.76
C PRO A 204 0.72 15.79 -6.87
N SER A 205 1.23 16.43 -5.81
CA SER A 205 2.58 17.00 -5.81
C SER A 205 3.67 15.94 -5.94
N LEU A 206 3.35 14.66 -5.70
CA LEU A 206 4.28 13.53 -5.87
C LEU A 206 4.54 13.17 -7.34
N SER A 207 3.64 13.56 -8.26
CA SER A 207 3.82 13.32 -9.69
C SER A 207 5.16 13.86 -10.19
N ARG A 208 5.82 13.13 -11.07
CA ARG A 208 7.02 13.58 -11.81
C ARG A 208 6.83 14.88 -12.58
N ASP A 209 5.58 15.23 -12.91
CA ASP A 209 5.26 16.48 -13.62
C ASP A 209 5.41 17.72 -12.72
N VAL A 210 5.52 17.52 -11.40
CA VAL A 210 5.63 18.60 -10.43
C VAL A 210 7.10 18.85 -10.09
N PRO A 211 7.61 20.09 -10.25
CA PRO A 211 9.00 20.42 -9.93
C PRO A 211 9.41 19.99 -8.51
N PRO A 212 10.61 19.40 -8.32
CA PRO A 212 11.02 18.83 -7.03
C PRO A 212 11.04 19.83 -5.86
N ASN A 213 11.34 21.11 -6.12
CA ASN A 213 11.29 22.18 -5.12
C ASN A 213 9.88 22.44 -4.60
N ILE A 214 8.87 22.36 -5.47
CA ILE A 214 7.45 22.52 -5.12
C ILE A 214 7.02 21.31 -4.31
N ARG A 215 7.26 20.09 -4.82
CA ARG A 215 6.97 18.84 -4.10
C ARG A 215 7.57 18.84 -2.69
N LYS A 216 8.87 19.14 -2.56
CA LYS A 216 9.57 19.19 -1.28
C LYS A 216 8.95 20.23 -0.33
N SER A 217 8.54 21.39 -0.85
CA SER A 217 7.92 22.44 -0.03
C SER A 217 6.54 22.03 0.49
N VAL A 218 5.72 21.39 -0.36
CA VAL A 218 4.40 20.86 0.00
C VAL A 218 4.54 19.73 1.03
N LEU A 219 5.40 18.74 0.76
CA LEU A 219 5.64 17.61 1.67
C LEU A 219 6.13 18.06 3.04
N ASN A 220 7.17 18.90 3.09
CA ASN A 220 7.69 19.41 4.37
C ASN A 220 6.62 20.15 5.19
N THR A 221 5.73 20.87 4.50
CA THR A 221 4.63 21.58 5.17
C THR A 221 3.62 20.61 5.75
N VAL A 222 3.20 19.60 4.98
CA VAL A 222 2.24 18.58 5.45
C VAL A 222 2.85 17.72 6.56
N GLN A 223 4.06 17.22 6.38
CA GLN A 223 4.79 16.43 7.38
C GLN A 223 4.95 17.21 8.69
N GLY A 224 5.38 18.49 8.62
CA GLY A 224 5.52 19.35 9.80
C GLY A 224 4.19 19.63 10.52
N LEU A 225 3.07 19.67 9.80
CA LEU A 225 1.74 19.78 10.40
C LEU A 225 1.31 18.46 11.07
N LEU A 226 1.61 17.32 10.46
CA LEU A 226 1.26 15.99 10.95
C LEU A 226 2.17 15.48 12.08
N THR A 227 3.32 16.11 12.32
CA THR A 227 4.19 15.85 13.48
C THR A 227 4.07 16.93 14.56
N GLY A 228 3.54 18.10 14.21
CA GLY A 228 3.35 19.23 15.12
C GLY A 228 2.08 19.13 15.98
N PRO A 229 1.76 20.20 16.75
CA PRO A 229 0.61 20.24 17.65
C PRO A 229 -0.74 20.14 16.92
N GLU A 230 -0.79 20.36 15.61
CA GLU A 230 -2.01 20.16 14.83
C GLU A 230 -2.41 18.67 14.75
N MET A 231 -1.47 17.75 14.89
CA MET A 231 -1.78 16.31 14.96
C MET A 231 -2.70 16.01 16.16
N SER A 232 -2.54 16.69 17.30
CA SER A 232 -3.41 16.47 18.47
C SER A 232 -4.86 16.90 18.21
N ARG A 233 -5.08 17.85 17.30
CA ARG A 233 -6.44 18.31 16.91
C ARG A 233 -7.18 17.30 16.06
N ILE A 234 -6.46 16.42 15.38
CA ILE A 234 -7.05 15.31 14.61
C ILE A 234 -7.11 13.99 15.40
N SER A 235 -6.83 14.04 16.72
CA SER A 235 -6.84 12.86 17.60
C SER A 235 -8.20 12.53 18.21
N SER A 236 -9.22 13.38 18.08
CA SER A 236 -10.59 13.08 18.54
C SER A 236 -11.40 12.32 17.48
N PRO A 237 -12.28 11.38 17.86
CA PRO A 237 -13.14 10.66 16.93
C PRO A 237 -14.17 11.61 16.31
N THR A 238 -13.93 12.03 15.08
CA THR A 238 -14.91 12.74 14.25
C THR A 238 -14.85 12.19 12.83
N LEU A 239 -15.95 12.25 12.08
CA LEU A 239 -15.97 11.77 10.70
C LEU A 239 -14.86 12.43 9.88
N SER A 240 -14.64 13.73 10.07
CA SER A 240 -13.62 14.45 9.32
C SER A 240 -12.18 14.08 9.71
N ASN A 241 -11.92 13.73 10.97
CA ASN A 241 -10.61 13.21 11.36
C ASN A 241 -10.38 11.81 10.80
N VAL A 242 -11.41 10.96 10.74
CA VAL A 242 -11.34 9.69 10.00
C VAL A 242 -11.01 9.95 8.53
N GLN A 243 -11.72 10.88 7.87
CA GLN A 243 -11.45 11.23 6.46
C GLN A 243 -10.00 11.67 6.24
N VAL A 244 -9.44 12.53 7.12
CA VAL A 244 -8.03 12.94 7.08
C VAL A 244 -7.10 11.72 7.17
N LEU A 245 -7.24 10.92 8.22
CA LEU A 245 -6.32 9.81 8.50
C LEU A 245 -6.40 8.69 7.45
N ILE A 246 -7.59 8.45 6.90
CA ILE A 246 -7.80 7.45 5.85
C ILE A 246 -7.33 7.97 4.49
N LEU A 247 -7.50 9.27 4.17
CA LEU A 247 -6.96 9.85 2.92
C LEU A 247 -5.43 9.75 2.85
N LEU A 248 -4.74 9.86 3.99
CA LEU A 248 -3.28 9.71 4.06
C LEU A 248 -2.81 8.31 3.61
N SER A 249 -3.66 7.28 3.65
CA SER A 249 -3.31 5.92 3.22
C SER A 249 -2.93 5.77 1.75
N LEU A 250 -3.23 6.79 0.93
CA LEU A 250 -2.91 6.77 -0.49
C LEU A 250 -1.41 6.96 -0.76
N ALA A 251 -0.70 7.68 0.12
CA ALA A 251 0.70 8.04 -0.13
C ALA A 251 1.55 8.05 1.16
N ASP A 252 2.51 7.12 1.24
CA ASP A 252 3.41 6.95 2.38
C ASP A 252 4.26 8.21 2.62
N GLU A 253 4.65 8.92 1.55
CA GLU A 253 5.53 10.09 1.58
C GLU A 253 5.01 11.22 2.47
N LEU A 254 3.71 11.29 2.73
CA LEU A 254 3.11 12.31 3.60
C LEU A 254 3.42 12.06 5.08
N HIS A 255 3.89 10.87 5.44
CA HIS A 255 3.93 10.44 6.83
C HIS A 255 5.22 10.80 7.58
N ALA A 256 6.37 10.79 6.90
CA ALA A 256 7.68 11.09 7.47
C ALA A 256 8.67 11.51 6.36
N TRP A 257 9.91 11.84 6.72
CA TRP A 257 10.96 12.26 5.77
C TRP A 257 11.75 11.10 5.15
N ASP A 258 11.57 9.89 5.69
CA ASP A 258 12.25 8.68 5.26
C ASP A 258 11.23 7.56 5.00
N ALA A 259 11.57 6.63 4.10
CA ALA A 259 10.64 5.58 3.67
C ALA A 259 10.16 4.68 4.82
N ARG A 260 11.04 4.31 5.75
CA ARG A 260 10.73 3.35 6.83
C ARG A 260 9.91 4.00 7.94
N GLY A 261 10.30 5.19 8.36
CA GLY A 261 9.53 6.03 9.27
C GLY A 261 8.15 6.33 8.70
N ALA A 262 8.06 6.57 7.39
CA ALA A 262 6.80 6.81 6.70
C ALA A 262 5.85 5.59 6.76
N GLU A 263 6.31 4.39 6.39
CA GLU A 263 5.53 3.15 6.48
C GLU A 263 4.99 2.90 7.91
N SER A 264 5.87 3.07 8.91
CA SER A 264 5.50 2.89 10.33
C SER A 264 4.48 3.93 10.80
N MET A 265 4.66 5.19 10.42
CA MET A 265 3.74 6.27 10.76
C MET A 265 2.43 6.18 9.99
N ALA A 266 2.44 5.67 8.76
CA ALA A 266 1.24 5.30 8.00
C ALA A 266 0.43 4.27 8.77
N TRP A 267 1.03 3.14 9.13
CA TRP A 267 0.36 2.09 9.91
C TRP A 267 -0.30 2.63 11.19
N ARG A 268 0.40 3.46 11.95
CA ARG A 268 -0.11 4.05 13.19
C ARG A 268 -1.26 5.04 12.96
N ARG A 269 -1.10 5.98 12.02
CA ARG A 269 -2.11 7.02 11.74
C ARG A 269 -3.37 6.41 11.15
N ILE A 270 -3.22 5.48 10.20
CA ILE A 270 -4.34 4.78 9.57
C ILE A 270 -5.05 3.91 10.60
N GLY A 271 -4.31 3.13 11.41
CA GLY A 271 -4.90 2.35 12.50
C GLY A 271 -5.67 3.21 13.53
N THR A 272 -5.21 4.44 13.78
CA THR A 272 -5.96 5.41 14.60
C THR A 272 -7.27 5.81 13.92
N GLY A 273 -7.23 6.12 12.62
CA GLY A 273 -8.43 6.43 11.83
C GLY A 273 -9.44 5.27 11.78
N LEU A 274 -8.95 4.03 11.65
CA LEU A 274 -9.80 2.83 11.69
C LEU A 274 -10.50 2.67 13.04
N ARG A 275 -9.77 2.86 14.16
CA ARG A 275 -10.36 2.78 15.51
C ARG A 275 -11.38 3.88 15.75
N MET A 276 -11.12 5.11 15.29
CA MET A 276 -12.10 6.20 15.31
C MET A 276 -13.34 5.86 14.49
N ALA A 277 -13.19 5.24 13.31
CA ALA A 277 -14.33 4.82 12.49
C ALA A 277 -15.19 3.77 13.20
N LEU A 278 -14.56 2.83 13.92
CA LEU A 278 -15.25 1.85 14.75
C LEU A 278 -15.97 2.53 15.92
N GLU A 279 -15.30 3.42 16.65
CA GLU A 279 -15.86 4.19 17.78
C GLU A 279 -17.09 5.02 17.35
N LEU A 280 -17.04 5.63 16.17
CA LEU A 280 -18.16 6.38 15.59
C LEU A 280 -19.29 5.50 15.04
N GLY A 281 -19.12 4.17 15.04
CA GLY A 281 -20.10 3.22 14.50
C GLY A 281 -20.23 3.28 12.98
N LEU A 282 -19.17 3.60 12.22
CA LEU A 282 -19.23 3.62 10.75
C LEU A 282 -19.45 2.22 10.15
N HIS A 283 -19.02 1.19 10.86
CA HIS A 283 -19.21 -0.22 10.52
C HIS A 283 -20.64 -0.74 10.76
N ARG A 284 -21.53 0.10 11.31
CA ARG A 284 -22.90 -0.29 11.66
C ARG A 284 -23.93 0.27 10.69
N ALA A 285 -24.99 -0.49 10.40
CA ALA A 285 -26.16 0.02 9.72
C ALA A 285 -26.89 1.05 10.59
N VAL A 286 -27.15 2.23 10.02
CA VAL A 286 -27.83 3.34 10.73
C VAL A 286 -29.24 3.56 10.19
N SER A 287 -30.20 3.63 11.10
CA SER A 287 -31.62 3.85 10.80
C SER A 287 -31.87 5.17 10.07
N SER A 288 -32.75 5.13 9.06
CA SER A 288 -33.24 6.31 8.32
C SER A 288 -33.99 7.30 9.20
N LYS A 289 -34.50 6.85 10.35
CA LYS A 289 -35.24 7.69 11.30
C LYS A 289 -34.32 8.60 12.12
N VAL A 290 -33.03 8.27 12.21
CA VAL A 290 -32.08 8.95 13.12
C VAL A 290 -31.06 9.79 12.34
N VAL A 291 -30.58 9.29 11.20
CA VAL A 291 -29.55 9.98 10.42
C VAL A 291 -30.05 10.26 8.99
N PRO A 292 -30.00 11.52 8.52
CA PRO A 292 -30.41 11.89 7.17
C PRO A 292 -29.68 11.08 6.09
N ARG A 293 -30.35 10.86 4.96
CA ARG A 293 -29.82 10.08 3.83
C ARG A 293 -28.41 10.53 3.39
N PRO A 294 -28.13 11.83 3.16
CA PRO A 294 -26.80 12.25 2.71
C PRO A 294 -25.69 11.87 3.69
N GLN A 295 -25.96 11.99 4.98
CA GLN A 295 -25.00 11.62 6.02
C GLN A 295 -24.79 10.09 6.07
N ARG A 296 -25.83 9.28 5.83
CA ARG A 296 -25.69 7.82 5.78
C ARG A 296 -24.89 7.34 4.57
N HIS A 297 -25.17 7.85 3.37
CA HIS A 297 -24.41 7.53 2.17
C HIS A 297 -22.93 7.91 2.30
N ARG A 298 -22.65 9.05 2.95
CA ARG A 298 -21.28 9.42 3.26
C ARG A 298 -20.60 8.49 4.26
N ARG A 299 -21.29 8.11 5.35
CA ARG A 299 -20.75 7.14 6.31
C ARG A 299 -20.40 5.82 5.65
N GLN A 300 -21.25 5.35 4.73
CA GLN A 300 -21.00 4.14 3.93
C GLN A 300 -19.75 4.29 3.06
N ARG A 301 -19.57 5.44 2.37
CA ARG A 301 -18.35 5.69 1.60
C ARG A 301 -17.09 5.75 2.46
N VAL A 302 -17.13 6.47 3.58
CA VAL A 302 -15.97 6.56 4.49
C VAL A 302 -15.66 5.18 5.10
N TRP A 303 -16.67 4.37 5.40
CA TRP A 303 -16.48 2.99 5.84
C TRP A 303 -15.82 2.13 4.74
N GLY A 304 -16.28 2.20 3.49
CA GLY A 304 -15.62 1.55 2.37
C GLY A 304 -14.16 1.96 2.22
N ALA A 305 -13.84 3.23 2.49
CA ALA A 305 -12.47 3.75 2.42
C ALA A 305 -11.61 3.18 3.56
N CYS A 306 -12.19 2.98 4.74
CA CYS A 306 -11.54 2.29 5.85
C CYS A 306 -11.22 0.83 5.48
N VAL A 307 -12.17 0.11 4.89
CA VAL A 307 -11.95 -1.27 4.42
C VAL A 307 -10.85 -1.29 3.36
N PHE A 308 -10.88 -0.40 2.38
CA PHE A 308 -9.82 -0.30 1.38
C PHE A 308 -8.45 -0.05 2.04
N ALA A 309 -8.32 1.01 2.83
CA ALA A 309 -7.06 1.41 3.45
C ALA A 309 -6.46 0.30 4.32
N ASP A 310 -7.30 -0.35 5.14
CA ASP A 310 -6.87 -1.45 6.01
C ASP A 310 -6.32 -2.64 5.21
N ARG A 311 -7.00 -3.04 4.13
CA ARG A 311 -6.61 -4.22 3.33
C ARG A 311 -5.37 -3.98 2.50
N TRP A 312 -5.31 -2.85 1.80
CA TRP A 312 -4.20 -2.55 0.90
C TRP A 312 -2.92 -2.20 1.66
N LEU A 313 -3.00 -1.47 2.77
CA LEU A 313 -1.84 -1.22 3.60
C LEU A 313 -1.29 -2.51 4.23
N SER A 314 -2.18 -3.33 4.77
CA SER A 314 -1.83 -4.63 5.38
C SER A 314 -1.14 -5.56 4.38
N LEU A 315 -1.65 -5.62 3.14
CA LEU A 315 -1.04 -6.41 2.07
C LEU A 315 0.40 -5.96 1.80
N ARG A 316 0.63 -4.66 1.58
CA ARG A 316 1.96 -4.14 1.23
C ARG A 316 3.00 -4.35 2.33
N LEU A 317 2.58 -4.23 3.59
CA LEU A 317 3.48 -4.41 4.74
C LEU A 317 3.58 -5.88 5.18
N GLY A 318 2.73 -6.76 4.65
CA GLY A 318 2.59 -8.14 5.13
C GLY A 318 2.02 -8.25 6.54
N GLN A 319 1.26 -7.26 6.98
CA GLN A 319 0.70 -7.21 8.32
C GLN A 319 -0.74 -7.73 8.34
N PRO A 320 -1.25 -8.21 9.49
CA PRO A 320 -2.66 -8.59 9.62
C PRO A 320 -3.56 -7.36 9.50
N HIS A 321 -4.64 -7.49 8.73
CA HIS A 321 -5.65 -6.44 8.63
C HIS A 321 -6.50 -6.33 9.91
N THR A 322 -6.89 -5.12 10.29
CA THR A 322 -7.53 -4.85 11.58
C THR A 322 -9.03 -5.07 11.55
N ILE A 323 -9.70 -4.74 10.44
CA ILE A 323 -11.16 -4.83 10.34
C ILE A 323 -11.58 -6.28 10.19
N ASN A 324 -12.41 -6.79 11.10
CA ASN A 324 -13.19 -8.01 10.89
C ASN A 324 -14.55 -7.64 10.31
N LEU A 325 -14.82 -8.07 9.07
CA LEU A 325 -16.09 -7.74 8.40
C LEU A 325 -17.28 -8.50 9.00
N ALA A 326 -17.06 -9.58 9.75
CA ALA A 326 -18.14 -10.27 10.45
C ALA A 326 -18.77 -9.42 11.58
N ASP A 327 -18.05 -8.41 12.07
CA ASP A 327 -18.54 -7.48 13.09
C ASP A 327 -19.25 -6.26 12.49
N ALA A 328 -19.26 -6.13 11.15
CA ALA A 328 -19.82 -5.02 10.41
C ALA A 328 -21.13 -5.39 9.72
N ASP A 329 -22.14 -4.53 9.83
CA ASP A 329 -23.41 -4.64 9.09
C ASP A 329 -23.73 -3.36 8.30
N ALA A 330 -22.76 -2.44 8.17
CA ALA A 330 -22.87 -1.29 7.30
C ALA A 330 -23.15 -1.71 5.84
N PRO A 331 -24.12 -1.07 5.16
CA PRO A 331 -24.33 -1.30 3.74
C PRO A 331 -23.09 -0.93 2.91
N PRO A 332 -22.92 -1.52 1.71
CA PRO A 332 -21.85 -1.12 0.80
C PRO A 332 -21.95 0.37 0.44
N PRO A 333 -20.86 1.00 -0.02
CA PRO A 333 -20.88 2.37 -0.51
C PRO A 333 -22.00 2.59 -1.53
N PHE A 334 -22.70 3.71 -1.42
CA PHE A 334 -23.74 4.08 -2.37
C PHE A 334 -23.10 4.69 -3.64
N PRO A 335 -23.44 4.22 -4.86
CA PRO A 335 -22.72 4.60 -6.08
C PRO A 335 -23.06 6.00 -6.61
N TYR A 336 -24.07 6.68 -6.07
CA TYR A 336 -24.53 7.99 -6.54
C TYR A 336 -24.23 9.11 -5.53
N PRO A 337 -24.38 10.40 -5.92
CA PRO A 337 -24.24 11.51 -4.98
C PRO A 337 -25.09 11.35 -3.72
N ASP A 338 -24.57 11.81 -2.58
CA ASP A 338 -25.13 11.58 -1.23
C ASP A 338 -26.63 11.86 -1.09
N HIS A 339 -27.13 12.89 -1.77
CA HIS A 339 -28.52 13.35 -1.69
C HIS A 339 -29.52 12.51 -2.49
N ILE A 340 -29.05 11.73 -3.47
CA ILE A 340 -29.90 11.00 -4.40
C ILE A 340 -30.69 9.90 -3.67
N ASP A 341 -31.98 9.83 -3.97
CA ASP A 341 -32.83 8.71 -3.54
C ASP A 341 -32.49 7.45 -4.34
N PRO A 342 -32.30 6.29 -3.70
CA PRO A 342 -32.23 5.02 -4.42
C PRO A 342 -33.37 4.80 -5.42
N ALA A 343 -34.57 5.32 -5.16
CA ALA A 343 -35.71 5.23 -6.09
C ALA A 343 -35.56 6.11 -7.35
N GLN A 344 -34.65 7.10 -7.34
CA GLN A 344 -34.40 8.04 -8.44
C GLN A 344 -33.03 7.82 -9.11
N SER A 345 -32.35 6.71 -8.80
CA SER A 345 -30.98 6.48 -9.24
C SER A 345 -30.80 6.31 -10.75
N SER A 346 -31.86 5.93 -11.48
CA SER A 346 -31.80 5.63 -12.92
C SER A 346 -31.61 6.87 -13.80
N THR A 347 -31.80 8.09 -13.28
CA THR A 347 -31.68 9.35 -14.04
C THR A 347 -30.34 10.06 -13.82
N VAL A 348 -29.47 9.53 -12.95
CA VAL A 348 -28.22 10.17 -12.55
C VAL A 348 -27.04 9.26 -12.88
N VAL A 349 -25.89 9.85 -13.20
CA VAL A 349 -24.65 9.09 -13.44
C VAL A 349 -24.07 8.60 -12.10
N PRO A 350 -23.65 7.32 -11.98
CA PRO A 350 -23.11 6.78 -10.74
C PRO A 350 -21.67 7.27 -10.47
N SER A 351 -21.56 8.37 -9.73
CA SER A 351 -20.29 9.08 -9.45
C SER A 351 -19.26 8.28 -8.65
N PHE A 352 -19.67 7.22 -7.95
CA PHE A 352 -18.82 6.43 -7.06
C PHE A 352 -18.77 4.94 -7.42
N GLN A 353 -19.19 4.56 -8.64
CA GLN A 353 -19.24 3.15 -9.05
C GLN A 353 -17.89 2.45 -8.89
N LEU A 354 -16.79 3.03 -9.40
CA LEU A 354 -15.44 2.46 -9.27
C LEU A 354 -15.12 2.22 -7.80
N PHE A 355 -15.41 3.19 -6.94
CA PHE A 355 -15.11 3.04 -5.53
C PHE A 355 -15.92 1.93 -4.85
N CYS A 356 -17.16 1.70 -5.27
CA CYS A 356 -17.95 0.55 -4.82
C CYS A 356 -17.25 -0.76 -5.21
N GLU A 357 -16.77 -0.85 -6.46
CA GLU A 357 -16.03 -2.02 -6.93
C GLU A 357 -14.65 -2.17 -6.26
N LEU A 358 -13.95 -1.08 -5.99
CA LEU A 358 -12.69 -1.09 -5.23
C LEU A 358 -12.90 -1.58 -3.80
N THR A 359 -13.99 -1.18 -3.16
CA THR A 359 -14.35 -1.66 -1.82
C THR A 359 -14.63 -3.16 -1.85
N ARG A 360 -15.40 -3.63 -2.84
CA ARG A 360 -15.69 -5.06 -3.01
C ARG A 360 -14.43 -5.88 -3.32
N LEU A 361 -13.52 -5.34 -4.14
CA LEU A 361 -12.22 -5.93 -4.40
C LEU A 361 -11.38 -6.04 -3.11
N SER A 362 -11.41 -5.03 -2.24
CA SER A 362 -10.74 -5.08 -0.93
C SER A 362 -11.32 -6.15 0.00
N GLU A 363 -12.62 -6.45 -0.08
CA GLU A 363 -13.20 -7.58 0.66
C GLU A 363 -12.67 -8.93 0.14
N PHE A 364 -12.58 -9.09 -1.19
CA PHE A 364 -11.96 -10.28 -1.80
C PHE A 364 -10.50 -10.42 -1.39
N LEU A 365 -9.75 -9.32 -1.36
CA LEU A 365 -8.37 -9.29 -0.88
C LEU A 365 -8.27 -9.77 0.57
N GLY A 366 -9.12 -9.27 1.47
CA GLY A 366 -9.13 -9.71 2.87
C GLY A 366 -9.39 -11.21 3.01
N LYS A 367 -10.35 -11.74 2.25
CA LYS A 367 -10.64 -13.19 2.22
C LYS A 367 -9.47 -13.99 1.65
N ALA A 368 -8.85 -13.53 0.57
CA ALA A 368 -7.67 -14.18 -0.01
C ALA A 368 -6.52 -14.24 1.01
N CYS A 369 -6.25 -13.14 1.72
CA CYS A 369 -5.23 -13.11 2.78
C CYS A 369 -5.49 -14.14 3.89
N ASN A 370 -6.74 -14.31 4.31
CA ASN A 370 -7.11 -15.28 5.34
C ASN A 370 -7.21 -16.73 4.82
N LEU A 371 -7.06 -16.96 3.52
CA LEU A 371 -7.03 -18.29 2.94
C LEU A 371 -5.60 -18.73 2.60
N VAL A 372 -4.78 -17.85 2.04
CA VAL A 372 -3.54 -18.28 1.39
C VAL A 372 -2.26 -17.54 1.80
N CYS A 373 -2.36 -16.36 2.46
CA CYS A 373 -1.18 -15.53 2.69
C CYS A 373 -0.25 -16.05 3.79
N THR A 374 -0.70 -16.91 4.70
CA THR A 374 0.21 -17.55 5.69
C THR A 374 0.07 -19.06 5.65
N PRO A 375 1.13 -19.83 5.97
CA PRO A 375 1.03 -21.27 6.11
C PRO A 375 -0.07 -21.69 7.08
N SER A 376 -0.21 -20.98 8.21
CA SER A 376 -1.26 -21.24 9.20
C SER A 376 -2.67 -21.01 8.67
N TRP A 377 -2.86 -20.04 7.77
CA TRP A 377 -4.15 -19.80 7.12
C TRP A 377 -4.43 -20.87 6.08
N LEU A 378 -3.45 -21.22 5.25
CA LEU A 378 -3.58 -22.26 4.25
C LEU A 378 -3.85 -23.63 4.88
N GLU A 379 -3.17 -23.97 5.98
CA GLU A 379 -3.41 -25.23 6.72
C GLU A 379 -4.86 -25.33 7.24
N ARG A 380 -5.49 -24.21 7.60
CA ARG A 380 -6.89 -24.14 8.05
C ARG A 380 -7.89 -24.03 6.92
N ALA A 381 -7.45 -23.75 5.70
CA ALA A 381 -8.32 -23.62 4.55
C ALA A 381 -8.78 -25.00 4.08
N ASP A 382 -9.89 -25.00 3.34
CA ASP A 382 -10.48 -26.18 2.72
C ASP A 382 -10.81 -25.89 1.24
N ASP A 383 -10.99 -26.96 0.45
CA ASP A 383 -11.24 -26.87 -0.98
C ASP A 383 -12.53 -26.10 -1.31
N VAL A 384 -13.56 -26.18 -0.46
CA VAL A 384 -14.84 -25.49 -0.66
C VAL A 384 -14.63 -23.99 -0.51
N SER A 385 -13.92 -23.56 0.53
CA SER A 385 -13.59 -22.15 0.77
C SER A 385 -12.77 -21.54 -0.37
N LEU A 386 -11.79 -22.26 -0.92
CA LEU A 386 -10.98 -21.83 -2.06
C LEU A 386 -11.80 -21.74 -3.35
N LEU A 387 -12.63 -22.75 -3.63
CA LEU A 387 -13.51 -22.78 -4.81
C LEU A 387 -14.57 -21.68 -4.75
N LEU A 388 -15.19 -21.46 -3.58
CA LEU A 388 -16.16 -20.39 -3.37
C LEU A 388 -15.52 -19.02 -3.55
N TRP A 389 -14.30 -18.81 -3.04
CA TRP A 389 -13.59 -17.56 -3.29
C TRP A 389 -13.38 -17.33 -4.79
N GLN A 390 -12.86 -18.34 -5.51
CA GLN A 390 -12.59 -18.24 -6.94
C GLN A 390 -13.87 -17.93 -7.73
N ASN A 391 -14.94 -18.72 -7.52
CA ASN A 391 -16.18 -18.55 -8.27
C ASN A 391 -16.83 -17.19 -8.00
N ASN A 392 -16.88 -16.75 -6.74
CA ASN A 392 -17.45 -15.44 -6.40
C ASN A 392 -16.64 -14.28 -6.99
N PHE A 393 -15.31 -14.40 -7.00
CA PHE A 393 -14.43 -13.42 -7.61
C PHE A 393 -14.64 -13.36 -9.13
N GLU A 394 -14.75 -14.52 -9.79
CA GLU A 394 -15.01 -14.62 -11.23
C GLU A 394 -16.37 -14.02 -11.60
N THR A 395 -17.44 -14.40 -10.91
CA THR A 395 -18.78 -13.83 -11.14
C THR A 395 -18.79 -12.31 -10.95
N TRP A 396 -18.06 -11.81 -9.96
CA TRP A 396 -17.93 -10.37 -9.77
C TRP A 396 -17.14 -9.71 -10.92
N LEU A 397 -16.03 -10.30 -11.34
CA LEU A 397 -15.19 -9.78 -12.41
C LEU A 397 -15.94 -9.73 -13.75
N GLU A 398 -16.75 -10.74 -14.05
CA GLU A 398 -17.63 -10.81 -15.22
C GLU A 398 -18.79 -9.81 -15.18
N ALA A 399 -19.23 -9.43 -13.97
CA ALA A 399 -20.29 -8.45 -13.76
C ALA A 399 -19.81 -6.99 -13.77
N LEU A 400 -18.49 -6.75 -13.90
CA LEU A 400 -17.96 -5.39 -13.97
C LEU A 400 -18.47 -4.68 -15.24
N PRO A 401 -18.80 -3.37 -15.16
CA PRO A 401 -19.15 -2.60 -16.34
C PRO A 401 -18.01 -2.58 -17.37
N THR A 402 -18.34 -2.80 -18.64
CA THR A 402 -17.40 -2.57 -19.75
C THR A 402 -17.19 -1.07 -19.96
N ASP A 403 -18.28 -0.30 -19.86
CA ASP A 403 -18.28 1.15 -19.98
C ASP A 403 -18.43 1.78 -18.60
N TRP A 404 -17.32 2.32 -18.11
CA TRP A 404 -17.30 3.15 -16.92
C TRP A 404 -17.90 4.51 -17.25
N ARG A 405 -19.22 4.64 -17.13
CA ARG A 405 -19.95 5.91 -17.34
C ARG A 405 -19.54 6.92 -16.26
N TYR A 406 -18.44 7.62 -16.52
CA TYR A 406 -18.01 8.81 -15.79
C TYR A 406 -18.38 10.06 -16.57
N ASP A 407 -18.86 11.09 -15.88
CA ASP A 407 -19.01 12.42 -16.47
C ASP A 407 -17.63 12.95 -16.93
N LEU A 408 -17.62 13.65 -18.05
CA LEU A 408 -16.60 13.71 -19.13
C LEU A 408 -15.14 14.08 -18.79
N ARG A 409 -14.72 14.27 -17.53
CA ARG A 409 -13.40 14.89 -17.23
C ARG A 409 -12.60 14.36 -16.02
N CYS A 410 -13.08 13.35 -15.29
CA CYS A 410 -12.52 13.07 -13.96
C CYS A 410 -11.55 11.86 -13.88
N LEU A 411 -11.83 10.67 -14.44
CA LEU A 411 -10.90 9.54 -14.33
C LEU A 411 -10.94 8.61 -15.56
N THR A 412 -10.27 9.00 -16.64
CA THR A 412 -10.23 8.22 -17.90
C THR A 412 -9.60 6.83 -17.73
N GLU A 413 -8.72 6.68 -16.74
CA GLU A 413 -7.95 5.44 -16.49
C GLU A 413 -8.60 4.51 -15.45
N ALA A 414 -9.89 4.69 -15.14
CA ALA A 414 -10.60 3.95 -14.09
C ALA A 414 -10.46 2.42 -14.24
N SER A 415 -10.66 1.91 -15.46
CA SER A 415 -10.55 0.49 -15.79
C SER A 415 -9.14 -0.06 -15.56
N GLN A 416 -8.11 0.72 -15.90
CA GLN A 416 -6.71 0.32 -15.84
C GLN A 416 -6.22 0.30 -14.39
N VAL A 417 -6.62 1.30 -13.60
CA VAL A 417 -6.37 1.32 -12.16
C VAL A 417 -7.07 0.14 -11.47
N LEU A 418 -8.33 -0.16 -11.82
CA LEU A 418 -9.03 -1.33 -11.29
C LEU A 418 -8.33 -2.63 -11.70
N ASN A 419 -7.93 -2.78 -12.96
CA ASN A 419 -7.21 -3.97 -13.46
C ASN A 419 -5.90 -4.18 -12.69
N THR A 420 -5.17 -3.10 -12.39
CA THR A 420 -3.93 -3.13 -11.58
C THR A 420 -4.17 -3.76 -10.21
N LEU A 421 -5.26 -3.39 -9.55
CA LEU A 421 -5.63 -3.96 -8.26
C LEU A 421 -6.18 -5.39 -8.39
N VAL A 422 -6.96 -5.68 -9.44
CA VAL A 422 -7.47 -7.03 -9.74
C VAL A 422 -6.32 -8.02 -9.89
N VAL A 423 -5.29 -7.69 -10.68
CA VAL A 423 -4.08 -8.51 -10.85
C VAL A 423 -3.40 -8.75 -9.52
N THR A 424 -3.33 -7.73 -8.67
CA THR A 424 -2.71 -7.86 -7.34
C THR A 424 -3.47 -8.84 -6.45
N VAL A 425 -4.81 -8.79 -6.45
CA VAL A 425 -5.64 -9.73 -5.69
C VAL A 425 -5.55 -11.14 -6.26
N MET A 426 -5.56 -11.28 -7.59
CA MET A 426 -5.37 -12.57 -8.26
C MET A 426 -4.00 -13.16 -7.93
N PHE A 427 -2.93 -12.39 -8.05
CA PHE A 427 -1.58 -12.82 -7.67
C PHE A 427 -1.54 -13.27 -6.21
N THR A 428 -2.11 -12.45 -5.31
CA THR A 428 -2.16 -12.75 -3.88
C THR A 428 -2.82 -14.10 -3.61
N PHE A 429 -3.96 -14.39 -4.25
CA PHE A 429 -4.68 -15.64 -4.09
C PHE A 429 -4.00 -16.84 -4.75
N TYR A 430 -3.56 -16.70 -6.00
CA TYR A 430 -3.11 -17.83 -6.80
C TYR A 430 -1.63 -18.20 -6.59
N GLN A 431 -0.78 -17.28 -6.13
CA GLN A 431 0.67 -17.52 -6.11
C GLN A 431 1.07 -18.78 -5.32
N SER A 432 0.46 -19.03 -4.15
CA SER A 432 0.80 -20.16 -3.29
C SER A 432 0.23 -21.49 -3.78
N LEU A 433 -0.71 -21.44 -4.74
CA LEU A 433 -1.38 -22.59 -5.32
C LEU A 433 -0.78 -22.96 -6.68
N ILE A 434 -0.37 -21.98 -7.48
CA ILE A 434 0.27 -22.16 -8.78
C ILE A 434 1.79 -22.37 -8.62
N TRP A 435 2.44 -21.58 -7.77
CA TRP A 435 3.88 -21.62 -7.54
C TRP A 435 4.20 -21.86 -6.06
N PRO A 436 3.81 -23.03 -5.51
CA PRO A 436 4.03 -23.34 -4.12
C PRO A 436 5.53 -23.34 -3.78
N ILE A 437 5.92 -22.53 -2.80
CA ILE A 437 7.28 -22.56 -2.23
C ILE A 437 7.42 -23.72 -1.24
N ARG A 438 6.30 -24.09 -0.60
CA ARG A 438 6.17 -25.27 0.26
C ARG A 438 5.09 -26.20 -0.29
N PRO A 439 5.16 -27.50 0.03
CA PRO A 439 4.07 -28.42 -0.29
C PRO A 439 2.74 -27.85 0.21
N ILE A 440 1.75 -27.81 -0.68
CA ILE A 440 0.38 -27.48 -0.32
C ILE A 440 -0.11 -28.54 0.68
N PRO A 441 -0.81 -28.17 1.75
CA PRO A 441 -1.33 -29.12 2.72
C PRO A 441 -2.08 -30.27 2.05
N SER A 442 -1.85 -31.50 2.52
CA SER A 442 -2.31 -32.71 1.82
C SER A 442 -3.84 -32.82 1.67
N HIS A 443 -4.60 -32.15 2.55
CA HIS A 443 -6.06 -32.10 2.47
C HIS A 443 -6.60 -31.09 1.44
N ILE A 444 -5.75 -30.24 0.87
CA ILE A 444 -6.14 -29.27 -0.15
C ILE A 444 -5.85 -29.85 -1.53
N THR A 445 -6.91 -30.30 -2.19
CA THR A 445 -6.86 -30.85 -3.55
C THR A 445 -7.14 -29.80 -4.62
N PHE A 446 -7.71 -28.65 -4.24
CA PHE A 446 -8.03 -27.55 -5.14
C PHE A 446 -6.80 -27.08 -5.92
N ARG A 447 -6.92 -26.98 -7.25
CA ARG A 447 -5.92 -26.40 -8.13
C ARG A 447 -6.57 -25.39 -9.07
N PRO A 448 -6.02 -24.16 -9.18
CA PRO A 448 -6.53 -23.16 -10.10
C PRO A 448 -6.53 -23.69 -11.55
N PRO A 449 -7.60 -23.46 -12.33
CA PRO A 449 -7.62 -23.81 -13.74
C PRO A 449 -6.53 -23.11 -14.55
N GLN A 450 -6.00 -23.75 -15.59
CA GLN A 450 -4.94 -23.18 -16.43
C GLN A 450 -5.31 -21.82 -17.06
N ARG A 451 -6.60 -21.64 -17.43
CA ARG A 451 -7.12 -20.35 -17.90
C ARG A 451 -6.86 -19.19 -16.93
N ARG A 452 -6.80 -19.46 -15.62
CA ARG A 452 -6.59 -18.42 -14.59
C ARG A 452 -5.16 -17.95 -14.56
N LYS A 453 -4.22 -18.88 -14.78
CA LYS A 453 -2.83 -18.53 -14.99
C LYS A 453 -2.67 -17.66 -16.24
N GLN A 454 -3.27 -18.04 -17.36
CA GLN A 454 -3.23 -17.25 -18.60
C GLN A 454 -3.81 -15.83 -18.42
N ASP A 455 -4.96 -15.72 -17.74
CA ASP A 455 -5.58 -14.43 -17.43
C ASP A 455 -4.69 -13.56 -16.53
N LEU A 456 -4.04 -14.16 -15.52
CA LEU A 456 -3.08 -13.48 -14.66
C LEU A 456 -1.90 -12.91 -15.45
N ILE A 457 -1.34 -13.69 -16.39
CA ILE A 457 -0.21 -13.27 -17.25
C ILE A 457 -0.63 -12.10 -18.13
N ARG A 458 -1.72 -12.26 -18.90
CA ARG A 458 -2.22 -11.24 -19.83
C ARG A 458 -2.46 -9.92 -19.10
N ARG A 459 -3.21 -9.94 -17.99
CA ARG A 459 -3.51 -8.73 -17.23
C ARG A 459 -2.26 -8.09 -16.63
N SER A 460 -1.28 -8.89 -16.19
CA SER A 460 -0.02 -8.33 -15.67
C SER A 460 0.79 -7.60 -16.76
N GLN A 461 0.75 -8.07 -18.01
CA GLN A 461 1.38 -7.39 -19.14
C GLN A 461 0.64 -6.08 -19.48
N GLU A 462 -0.70 -6.10 -19.49
CA GLU A 462 -1.52 -4.89 -19.66
C GLU A 462 -1.21 -3.81 -18.61
N VAL A 463 -1.02 -4.21 -17.35
CA VAL A 463 -0.65 -3.31 -16.26
C VAL A 463 0.75 -2.71 -16.49
N ILE A 464 1.72 -3.51 -16.96
CA ILE A 464 3.08 -3.01 -17.27
C ILE A 464 3.02 -1.98 -18.42
N ILE A 465 2.28 -2.27 -19.50
CA ILE A 465 2.09 -1.33 -20.62
C ILE A 465 1.46 -0.03 -20.13
N TRP A 466 0.38 -0.14 -19.35
CA TRP A 466 -0.31 1.02 -18.81
C TRP A 466 0.59 1.87 -17.91
N ALA A 467 1.33 1.23 -17.00
CA ALA A 467 2.23 1.90 -16.08
C ALA A 467 3.41 2.57 -16.79
N GLU A 468 3.84 2.06 -17.94
CA GLU A 468 4.83 2.71 -18.81
C GLU A 468 4.28 3.96 -19.50
N GLY A 469 3.00 3.94 -19.91
CA GLY A 469 2.32 5.00 -20.63
C GLY A 469 1.48 5.93 -19.76
N SER A 470 0.16 5.81 -19.84
CA SER A 470 -0.80 6.73 -19.19
C SER A 470 -0.87 6.60 -17.66
N GLY A 471 -0.31 5.54 -17.08
CA GLY A 471 -0.34 5.25 -15.65
C GLY A 471 0.67 6.01 -14.78
N GLN A 472 1.56 6.81 -15.38
CA GLN A 472 2.68 7.46 -14.68
C GLN A 472 2.24 8.37 -13.51
N PHE A 473 1.10 9.05 -13.64
CA PHE A 473 0.55 9.84 -12.52
C PHE A 473 0.23 8.95 -11.31
N TYR A 474 -0.38 7.78 -11.52
CA TYR A 474 -0.85 6.93 -10.43
C TYR A 474 0.29 6.15 -9.77
N ILE A 475 1.29 5.72 -10.53
CA ILE A 475 2.47 5.06 -9.95
C ILE A 475 3.26 6.02 -9.04
N ASP A 476 3.33 7.30 -9.40
CA ASP A 476 4.03 8.31 -8.61
C ASP A 476 3.26 8.73 -7.35
N THR A 477 1.93 8.74 -7.41
CA THR A 477 1.08 9.36 -6.38
C THR A 477 0.36 8.38 -5.45
N LEU A 478 0.24 7.09 -5.81
CA LEU A 478 -0.51 6.08 -5.06
C LEU A 478 0.39 4.90 -4.66
N SER A 479 0.72 4.77 -3.37
CA SER A 479 1.76 3.83 -2.88
C SER A 479 1.47 2.34 -3.09
N PHE A 480 0.24 1.96 -3.46
CA PHE A 480 -0.11 0.58 -3.81
C PHE A 480 0.07 0.26 -5.30
N ILE A 481 0.20 1.26 -6.18
CA ILE A 481 0.41 1.02 -7.61
C ILE A 481 1.84 0.48 -7.88
N PRO A 482 2.93 1.04 -7.32
CA PRO A 482 4.26 0.44 -7.44
C PRO A 482 4.31 -1.00 -6.90
N TYR A 483 3.58 -1.28 -5.82
CA TYR A 483 3.45 -2.64 -5.28
C TYR A 483 2.79 -3.60 -6.28
N ALA A 484 1.70 -3.17 -6.91
CA ALA A 484 1.00 -3.94 -7.92
C ALA A 484 1.88 -4.21 -9.16
N VAL A 485 2.61 -3.20 -9.63
CA VAL A 485 3.58 -3.35 -10.74
C VAL A 485 4.69 -4.33 -10.36
N ALA A 486 5.22 -4.28 -9.14
CA ALA A 486 6.19 -5.26 -8.66
C ALA A 486 5.62 -6.69 -8.61
N CYS A 487 4.35 -6.86 -8.23
CA CYS A 487 3.66 -8.16 -8.34
C CYS A 487 3.55 -8.62 -9.81
N CYS A 488 3.25 -7.71 -10.74
CA CYS A 488 3.23 -8.01 -12.18
C CYS A 488 4.60 -8.45 -12.69
N THR A 489 5.67 -7.76 -12.28
CA THR A 489 7.05 -8.15 -12.59
C THR A 489 7.36 -9.54 -12.05
N LEU A 490 6.98 -9.86 -10.80
CA LEU A 490 7.17 -11.19 -10.20
C LEU A 490 6.42 -12.30 -10.96
N ILE A 491 5.22 -12.01 -11.48
CA ILE A 491 4.50 -12.94 -12.37
C ILE A 491 5.35 -13.25 -13.61
N GLN A 492 5.91 -12.24 -14.26
CA GLN A 492 6.75 -12.44 -15.45
C GLN A 492 7.99 -13.27 -15.13
N VAL A 493 8.63 -13.07 -13.96
CA VAL A 493 9.75 -13.94 -13.54
C VAL A 493 9.29 -15.40 -13.39
N LYS A 494 8.13 -15.64 -12.77
CA LYS A 494 7.60 -17.01 -12.60
C LYS A 494 7.28 -17.69 -13.93
N ILE A 495 6.84 -16.94 -14.94
CA ILE A 495 6.61 -17.49 -16.28
C ILE A 495 7.91 -17.72 -17.03
N TYR A 496 8.90 -16.84 -16.86
CA TYR A 496 10.21 -17.01 -17.45
C TYR A 496 10.86 -18.30 -16.95
N ASP A 497 10.74 -18.60 -15.66
CA ASP A 497 11.27 -19.84 -15.06
C ASP A 497 10.68 -21.12 -15.65
N GLU A 498 9.46 -21.07 -16.19
CA GLU A 498 8.80 -22.22 -16.79
C GLU A 498 9.02 -22.33 -18.29
N THR A 499 9.22 -21.19 -18.96
CA THR A 499 9.20 -21.11 -20.43
C THR A 499 10.56 -20.82 -21.03
N GLU A 500 11.46 -20.20 -20.27
CA GLU A 500 12.75 -19.64 -20.69
C GLU A 500 12.66 -18.74 -21.93
N SER A 501 11.46 -18.19 -22.20
CA SER A 501 11.17 -17.41 -23.40
C SER A 501 11.73 -15.99 -23.31
N LEU A 502 12.40 -15.55 -24.38
CA LEU A 502 12.90 -14.18 -24.52
C LEU A 502 11.77 -13.15 -24.42
N SER A 503 10.58 -13.45 -24.95
CA SER A 503 9.41 -12.58 -24.85
C SER A 503 9.04 -12.26 -23.39
N THR A 504 9.15 -13.25 -22.50
CA THR A 504 8.84 -13.06 -21.07
C THR A 504 9.96 -12.28 -20.36
N LEU A 505 11.21 -12.48 -20.77
CA LEU A 505 12.34 -11.67 -20.29
C LEU A 505 12.17 -10.19 -20.67
N GLN A 506 11.65 -9.87 -21.85
CA GLN A 506 11.34 -8.49 -22.24
C GLN A 506 10.27 -7.87 -21.33
N TRP A 507 9.23 -8.62 -20.97
CA TRP A 507 8.21 -8.15 -20.02
C TRP A 507 8.78 -7.90 -18.62
N LEU A 508 9.68 -8.77 -18.15
CA LEU A 508 10.43 -8.58 -16.91
C LEU A 508 11.25 -7.27 -16.96
N ASP A 509 12.05 -7.08 -18.02
CA ASP A 509 12.89 -5.89 -18.18
C ASP A 509 12.03 -4.60 -18.24
N ARG A 510 10.87 -4.63 -18.92
CA ARG A 510 9.91 -3.50 -18.93
C ARG A 510 9.34 -3.21 -17.54
N GLY A 511 8.92 -4.24 -16.79
CA GLY A 511 8.42 -4.07 -15.42
C GLY A 511 9.46 -3.47 -14.47
N ILE A 512 10.72 -3.90 -14.58
CA ILE A 512 11.85 -3.31 -13.83
C ILE A 512 12.09 -1.85 -14.26
N ALA A 513 12.05 -1.55 -15.57
CA ALA A 513 12.25 -0.20 -16.08
C ALA A 513 11.18 0.78 -15.57
N VAL A 514 9.91 0.37 -15.51
CA VAL A 514 8.82 1.17 -14.94
C VAL A 514 9.10 1.52 -13.47
N LEU A 515 9.51 0.54 -12.66
CA LEU A 515 9.82 0.76 -11.25
C LEU A 515 11.10 1.57 -11.04
N ALA A 516 12.10 1.41 -11.91
CA ALA A 516 13.30 2.24 -11.90
C ALA A 516 12.97 3.70 -12.21
N SER A 517 12.13 3.95 -13.22
CA SER A 517 11.63 5.29 -13.56
C SER A 517 10.91 5.93 -12.37
N TRP A 518 10.02 5.19 -11.70
CA TRP A 518 9.34 5.64 -10.47
C TRP A 518 10.31 5.93 -9.31
N ALA A 519 11.37 5.13 -9.15
CA ALA A 519 12.38 5.35 -8.13
C ALA A 519 13.21 6.63 -8.39
N ASP A 520 13.42 6.99 -9.65
CA ASP A 520 14.17 8.19 -10.07
C ASP A 520 13.36 9.48 -10.02
N VAL A 521 12.04 9.41 -9.79
CA VAL A 521 11.19 10.59 -9.56
C VAL A 521 11.65 11.36 -8.31
N GLU A 522 12.21 10.68 -7.31
CA GLU A 522 12.76 11.28 -6.10
C GLU A 522 14.14 11.93 -6.34
N THR A 523 14.41 13.05 -5.66
CA THR A 523 15.72 13.72 -5.80
C THR A 523 16.85 12.85 -5.25
N THR A 524 18.07 12.98 -5.79
CA THR A 524 19.28 12.25 -5.35
C THR A 524 19.50 12.20 -3.84
N ASN A 525 19.17 13.27 -3.11
CA ASN A 525 19.38 13.37 -1.67
C ASN A 525 18.16 12.95 -0.82
N SER A 526 17.12 12.36 -1.43
CA SER A 526 15.89 11.94 -0.74
C SER A 526 16.07 10.56 -0.09
N GLN A 527 15.74 10.44 1.20
CA GLN A 527 15.75 9.14 1.87
C GLN A 527 14.66 8.19 1.34
N PHE A 528 13.61 8.73 0.71
CA PHE A 528 12.65 7.92 -0.05
C PHE A 528 13.28 7.29 -1.29
N ARG A 529 14.18 8.02 -1.99
CA ARG A 529 14.87 7.48 -3.17
C ARG A 529 15.64 6.21 -2.83
N GLN A 530 16.37 6.20 -1.70
CA GLN A 530 17.12 5.03 -1.28
C GLN A 530 16.21 3.81 -1.10
N GLY A 531 15.08 3.97 -0.39
CA GLY A 531 14.12 2.87 -0.21
C GLY A 531 13.56 2.34 -1.54
N ARG A 532 13.22 3.24 -2.48
CA ARG A 532 12.74 2.85 -3.81
C ARG A 532 13.81 2.16 -4.65
N GLN A 533 15.05 2.66 -4.63
CA GLN A 533 16.17 2.07 -5.35
C GLN A 533 16.54 0.69 -4.80
N ASN A 534 16.51 0.50 -3.48
CA ASN A 534 16.73 -0.81 -2.87
C ASN A 534 15.73 -1.85 -3.42
N LEU A 535 14.45 -1.48 -3.56
CA LEU A 535 13.45 -2.36 -4.16
C LEU A 535 13.78 -2.69 -5.63
N VAL A 536 14.22 -1.70 -6.42
CA VAL A 536 14.60 -1.90 -7.83
C VAL A 536 15.82 -2.83 -7.93
N GLU A 537 16.84 -2.65 -7.10
CA GLU A 537 18.01 -3.53 -7.05
C GLU A 537 17.63 -4.96 -6.65
N MET A 538 16.74 -5.12 -5.66
CA MET A 538 16.19 -6.43 -5.30
C MET A 538 15.49 -7.11 -6.48
N LEU A 539 14.74 -6.37 -7.30
CA LEU A 539 14.08 -6.91 -8.49
C LEU A 539 15.07 -7.24 -9.62
N LYS A 540 16.13 -6.44 -9.79
CA LYS A 540 17.20 -6.72 -10.77
C LYS A 540 17.95 -8.03 -10.47
N VAL A 541 18.01 -8.46 -9.21
CA VAL A 541 18.56 -9.78 -8.85
C VAL A 541 17.78 -10.94 -9.49
N LEU A 542 16.49 -10.74 -9.77
CA LEU A 542 15.64 -11.76 -10.40
C LEU A 542 15.97 -12.00 -11.87
N ARG A 543 16.77 -11.12 -12.50
CA ARG A 543 17.22 -11.29 -13.88
C ARG A 543 18.26 -12.42 -13.99
N PRO A 544 18.13 -13.35 -14.95
CA PRO A 544 19.12 -14.41 -15.18
C PRO A 544 20.49 -13.82 -15.56
N VAL A 545 21.58 -14.50 -15.16
CA VAL A 545 22.98 -14.07 -15.39
C VAL A 545 23.38 -14.26 -16.86
N ASP A 546 22.92 -15.35 -17.49
CA ASP A 546 23.19 -15.69 -18.89
C ASP A 546 21.86 -15.83 -19.65
N PRO A 547 21.29 -14.72 -20.18
CA PRO A 547 20.10 -14.82 -21.02
C PRO A 547 20.43 -15.54 -22.35
N PRO A 548 19.49 -16.32 -22.93
CA PRO A 548 19.73 -16.99 -24.20
C PRO A 548 20.12 -15.98 -25.28
N VAL A 549 21.24 -16.24 -25.95
CA VAL A 549 21.78 -15.37 -27.02
C VAL A 549 20.89 -15.51 -28.26
N LEU A 550 20.42 -14.38 -28.78
CA LEU A 550 19.67 -14.31 -30.05
C LEU A 550 20.53 -14.84 -31.20
N SER A 551 20.06 -15.86 -31.91
CA SER A 551 20.62 -16.27 -33.21
C SER A 551 20.08 -15.45 -34.39
N ASP A 552 19.04 -14.63 -34.24
CA ASP A 552 18.62 -13.67 -35.28
C ASP A 552 17.67 -12.57 -34.72
N PRO A 553 17.88 -11.27 -34.97
CA PRO A 553 17.00 -10.19 -34.48
C PRO A 553 15.63 -10.08 -35.16
N PHE A 554 15.32 -10.92 -36.15
CA PHE A 554 14.16 -10.75 -37.04
C PHE A 554 13.05 -11.82 -36.93
N GLU A 555 13.20 -12.88 -36.12
CA GLU A 555 12.12 -13.83 -35.84
C GLU A 555 11.17 -13.31 -34.73
N ILE A 556 10.53 -12.15 -34.94
CA ILE A 556 9.66 -11.51 -33.92
C ILE A 556 8.17 -11.58 -34.28
N PHE A 557 7.77 -12.17 -35.42
CA PHE A 557 6.35 -12.29 -35.78
C PHE A 557 5.98 -13.72 -36.16
N GLY A 558 5.52 -14.49 -35.17
CA GLY A 558 4.65 -15.65 -35.42
C GLY A 558 3.24 -15.18 -35.82
N PRO A 559 2.50 -15.92 -36.67
CA PRO A 559 1.37 -15.39 -37.42
C PRO A 559 0.04 -15.23 -36.64
N GLU A 560 0.02 -15.23 -35.30
CA GLU A 560 -1.23 -15.33 -34.53
C GLU A 560 -1.72 -14.03 -33.83
N PHE A 561 -1.11 -12.87 -34.10
CA PHE A 561 -1.65 -11.59 -33.63
C PHE A 561 -1.68 -10.55 -34.76
N GLN A 562 -2.64 -10.71 -35.67
CA GLN A 562 -3.19 -9.57 -36.41
C GLN A 562 -4.58 -9.26 -35.82
N LEU A 563 -4.70 -8.05 -35.29
CA LEU A 563 -5.94 -7.45 -34.81
C LEU A 563 -6.91 -7.28 -35.99
N GLU A 564 -8.11 -7.84 -35.88
CA GLU A 564 -9.35 -7.26 -36.43
C GLU A 564 -10.13 -6.57 -35.31
#